data_AF-A0A645ARM9-F1
#
_entry.id   AF-A0A645ARM9-F1
#
_cell.length_a   1.000
_cell.length_b   1.000
_cell.length_c   1.000
_cell.angle_alpha   90.00
_cell.angle_beta   90.00
_cell.angle_gamma   90.00
#
_symmetry.space_group_name_H-M   'P 1'
#
loop_
_entity.id
_entity.type
_entity.pdbx_description
1 polymer ?
#
loop_
_entity_poly.entity_id
_entity_poly.type
_entity_poly.pdbx_seq_one_letter_code
_entity_poly.pdbx_strand_id
1 'polypeptide(L)'
;MRFSEFEMKKMFGKKNLCLEDHITANILGFIHTIHLNGQNFINSTFESEYFGNLPMTFRKESGQVVGLITATIHGETRRFIFTEHGFECLDDLLRL
;
A
#
# COMPACT_ATOMS: atom_id res chain seq x y z
N MET A 1 -7.20 -6.34 -0.08
CA MET A 1 -7.88 -5.67 -1.21
C MET A 1 -7.07 -5.89 -2.48
N ARG A 2 -7.73 -6.25 -3.58
CA ARG A 2 -7.07 -6.38 -4.89
C ARG A 2 -6.84 -5.00 -5.49
N PHE A 3 -5.86 -4.91 -6.38
CA PHE A 3 -5.63 -3.71 -7.18
C PHE A 3 -6.46 -3.78 -8.46
N SER A 4 -7.19 -2.70 -8.73
CA SER A 4 -7.77 -2.42 -10.03
C SER A 4 -7.88 -0.90 -10.23
N GLU A 5 -7.80 -0.44 -11.47
CA GLU A 5 -8.06 0.97 -11.80
C GLU A 5 -9.45 1.42 -11.34
N PHE A 6 -10.43 0.50 -11.34
CA PHE A 6 -11.78 0.79 -10.90
C PHE A 6 -11.83 1.07 -9.39
N GLU A 7 -11.23 0.22 -8.56
CA GLU A 7 -11.14 0.43 -7.11
C GLU A 7 -10.40 1.74 -6.80
N MET A 8 -9.31 2.02 -7.52
CA MET A 8 -8.60 3.28 -7.40
C MET A 8 -9.48 4.49 -7.73
N LYS A 9 -10.14 4.51 -8.90
CA LYS A 9 -11.02 5.61 -9.32
C LYS A 9 -12.17 5.83 -8.33
N LYS A 10 -12.74 4.74 -7.79
CA LYS A 10 -13.76 4.79 -6.74
C LYS A 10 -13.24 5.48 -5.47
N MET A 11 -12.00 5.20 -5.07
CA MET A 11 -11.38 5.85 -3.91
C MET A 11 -11.16 7.34 -4.12
N PHE A 12 -10.64 7.75 -5.29
CA PHE A 12 -10.42 9.17 -5.61
C PHE A 12 -11.71 9.98 -5.79
N GLY A 13 -12.85 9.32 -6.03
CA GLY A 13 -14.16 9.98 -6.13
C GLY A 13 -14.84 10.28 -4.79
N LYS A 14 -14.33 9.79 -3.67
CA LYS A 14 -14.93 10.03 -2.33
C LYS A 14 -14.59 11.43 -1.83
N LYS A 15 -15.62 12.21 -1.46
CA LYS A 15 -15.46 13.57 -0.93
C LYS A 15 -14.97 13.63 0.53
N ASN A 16 -15.38 12.67 1.35
CA ASN A 16 -15.00 12.58 2.77
C ASN A 16 -14.31 11.23 2.98
N LEU A 17 -12.99 11.22 2.93
CA LEU A 17 -12.18 10.03 3.17
C LEU A 17 -12.03 9.84 4.69
N CYS A 18 -12.37 8.65 5.19
CA CYS A 18 -11.94 8.27 6.53
C CYS A 18 -10.45 7.87 6.52
N LEU A 19 -9.87 7.62 7.69
CA LEU A 19 -8.47 7.22 7.79
C LEU A 19 -8.15 5.94 6.99
N GLU A 20 -9.03 4.93 7.05
CA GLU A 20 -8.89 3.70 6.26
C GLU A 20 -8.91 3.98 4.76
N ASP A 21 -9.74 4.94 4.34
CA ASP A 21 -9.81 5.34 2.95
C ASP A 21 -8.51 6.02 2.50
N HIS A 22 -7.88 6.83 3.37
CA HIS A 22 -6.57 7.42 3.11
C HIS A 22 -5.46 6.36 3.00
N ILE A 23 -5.41 5.40 3.93
CA ILE A 23 -4.46 4.27 3.87
C ILE A 23 -4.62 3.53 2.54
N THR A 24 -5.85 3.15 2.23
CA THR A 24 -6.18 2.40 1.02
C THR A 24 -5.80 3.17 -0.24
N ALA A 25 -6.14 4.46 -0.31
CA ALA A 25 -5.79 5.30 -1.46
C ALA A 25 -4.27 5.43 -1.64
N ASN A 26 -3.52 5.62 -0.55
CA ASN A 26 -2.06 5.71 -0.60
C ASN A 26 -1.42 4.41 -1.09
N ILE A 27 -1.88 3.25 -0.59
CA ILE A 27 -1.34 1.95 -1.00
C ILE A 27 -1.67 1.66 -2.47
N LEU A 28 -2.92 1.87 -2.89
CA LEU A 28 -3.31 1.70 -4.28
C LEU A 28 -2.54 2.66 -5.20
N GLY A 29 -2.32 3.91 -4.76
CA GLY A 29 -1.49 4.90 -5.46
C GLY A 29 -0.07 4.43 -5.69
N PHE A 30 0.56 3.84 -4.66
CA PHE A 30 1.89 3.27 -4.77
C PHE A 30 1.92 2.08 -5.75
N ILE A 31 1.00 1.13 -5.63
CA ILE A 31 0.90 -0.02 -6.53
C ILE A 31 0.69 0.43 -7.99
N HIS A 32 -0.15 1.43 -8.23
CA HIS A 32 -0.34 1.98 -9.58
C HIS A 32 0.94 2.60 -10.13
N THR A 33 1.75 3.24 -9.29
CA THR A 33 3.03 3.81 -9.71
C THR A 33 3.98 2.72 -10.21
N ILE A 34 3.98 1.54 -9.58
CA ILE A 34 4.73 0.35 -10.05
C ILE A 34 4.29 -0.04 -11.46
N HIS A 35 2.97 -0.12 -11.69
CA HIS A 35 2.39 -0.44 -13.00
C HIS A 35 2.72 0.61 -14.07
N LEU A 36 2.54 1.90 -13.76
CA LEU A 36 2.82 2.99 -14.70
C LEU A 36 4.29 3.03 -15.14
N ASN A 37 5.19 2.68 -14.22
CA ASN A 37 6.62 2.64 -14.51
C ASN A 37 7.05 1.31 -15.17
N GLY A 38 6.16 0.34 -15.36
CA GLY A 38 6.49 -0.98 -15.89
C GLY A 38 7.52 -1.73 -15.04
N GLN A 39 7.54 -1.48 -13.73
CA GLN A 39 8.53 -2.04 -12.82
C GLN A 39 8.26 -3.54 -12.62
N ASN A 40 9.29 -4.36 -12.77
CA ASN A 40 9.22 -5.77 -12.41
C ASN A 40 9.19 -5.88 -10.88
N PHE A 41 8.04 -6.21 -10.30
CA PHE A 41 7.86 -6.21 -8.84
C PHE A 41 8.88 -7.12 -8.13
N ILE A 42 9.09 -8.34 -8.63
CA ILE A 42 9.99 -9.32 -8.01
C ILE A 42 11.42 -8.79 -7.95
N ASN A 43 11.92 -8.24 -9.05
CA ASN A 43 13.30 -7.78 -9.16
C ASN A 43 13.55 -6.39 -8.58
N SER A 44 12.51 -5.61 -8.30
CA SER A 44 12.62 -4.24 -7.78
C SER A 44 12.78 -4.19 -6.25
N THR A 45 13.61 -3.25 -5.78
CA THR A 45 13.70 -2.83 -4.37
C THR A 45 12.85 -1.57 -4.19
N PHE A 46 12.11 -1.49 -3.08
CA PHE A 46 11.32 -0.32 -2.68
C PHE A 46 11.78 0.16 -1.31
N GLU A 47 12.16 1.43 -1.23
CA GLU A 47 12.55 2.15 -0.01
C GLU A 47 11.92 3.55 -0.09
N SER A 48 10.60 3.60 0.11
CA SER A 48 9.83 4.84 -0.04
C SER A 48 9.15 5.23 1.25
N GLU A 49 9.15 6.53 1.51
CA GLU A 49 8.48 7.14 2.66
C GLU A 49 7.47 8.16 2.17
N TYR A 50 6.27 8.11 2.74
CA TYR A 50 5.18 9.01 2.47
C TYR A 50 4.96 9.89 3.69
N PHE A 51 5.28 11.18 3.57
CA PHE A 51 5.25 12.16 4.66
C PHE A 51 3.98 13.02 4.67
N GLY A 52 2.87 12.54 4.12
CA GLY A 52 1.59 13.24 4.20
C GLY A 52 1.00 13.26 5.62
N ASN A 53 -0.30 13.57 5.75
CA ASN A 53 -1.01 13.54 7.03
C ASN A 53 -0.95 12.18 7.76
N LEU A 54 -0.62 11.11 7.01
CA LEU A 54 -0.42 9.77 7.53
C LEU A 54 0.97 9.28 7.11
N PRO A 55 1.95 9.25 8.04
CA PRO A 55 3.27 8.70 7.77
C PRO A 55 3.18 7.22 7.39
N MET A 56 3.70 6.88 6.21
CA MET A 56 3.77 5.50 5.72
C MET A 56 5.13 5.17 5.14
N THR A 57 5.59 3.94 5.31
CA THR A 57 6.80 3.42 4.66
C THR A 57 6.44 2.23 3.79
N PHE A 58 7.05 2.14 2.61
CA PHE A 58 6.93 1.03 1.66
C PHE A 58 8.30 0.41 1.48
N ARG A 59 8.46 -0.84 1.92
CA ARG A 59 9.74 -1.55 2.01
C ARG A 59 9.67 -2.90 1.32
N LYS A 60 10.63 -3.20 0.44
CA LYS A 60 10.79 -4.50 -0.21
C LYS A 60 12.19 -4.62 -0.78
N GLU A 61 12.82 -5.78 -0.65
CA GLU A 61 14.07 -6.11 -1.34
C GLU A 61 13.84 -6.91 -2.63
N SER A 62 14.82 -6.84 -3.52
CA SER A 62 14.85 -7.68 -4.73
C SER A 62 14.77 -9.17 -4.37
N GLY A 63 13.99 -9.93 -5.14
CA GLY A 63 13.73 -11.35 -4.92
C GLY A 63 12.63 -11.66 -3.90
N GLN A 64 12.15 -10.68 -3.13
CA GLN A 64 10.99 -10.87 -2.26
C GLN A 64 9.68 -10.92 -3.06
N VAL A 65 8.75 -11.79 -2.63
CA VAL A 65 7.44 -11.97 -3.28
C VAL A 65 6.36 -11.04 -2.76
N VAL A 66 6.59 -10.40 -1.61
CA VAL A 66 5.74 -9.39 -1.00
C VAL A 66 6.59 -8.25 -0.46
N GLY A 67 6.05 -7.04 -0.43
CA GLY A 67 6.61 -5.92 0.32
C GLY A 67 5.85 -5.68 1.62
N LEU A 68 6.45 -4.93 2.54
CA LEU A 68 5.87 -4.49 3.81
C LEU A 68 5.53 -3.00 3.75
N ILE A 69 4.33 -2.68 4.21
CA ILE A 69 3.89 -1.32 4.48
C ILE A 69 3.71 -1.16 5.97
N THR A 70 4.20 -0.03 6.47
CA THR A 70 3.99 0.40 7.86
C THR A 70 3.29 1.74 7.84
N ALA A 71 2.13 1.85 8.49
CA ALA A 71 1.41 3.09 8.69
C ALA A 71 1.38 3.41 10.19
N THR A 72 1.75 4.65 10.56
CA THR A 72 1.70 5.09 11.97
C THR A 72 0.51 6.01 12.18
N ILE A 73 -0.44 5.57 13.01
CA ILE A 73 -1.73 6.22 13.26
C ILE A 73 -1.84 6.50 14.75
N HIS A 74 -1.85 7.78 15.16
CA HIS A 74 -1.98 8.16 16.57
C HIS A 74 -1.00 7.43 17.52
N GLY A 75 0.20 7.09 17.03
CA GLY A 75 1.21 6.33 17.77
C GLY A 75 1.08 4.81 17.67
N GLU A 76 -0.02 4.29 17.12
CA GLU A 76 -0.19 2.88 16.81
C GLU A 76 0.38 2.54 15.43
N THR A 77 1.07 1.40 15.35
CA THR A 77 1.64 0.91 14.10
C THR A 77 0.74 -0.14 13.49
N ARG A 78 0.31 0.10 12.25
CA ARG A 78 -0.44 -0.88 11.46
C ARG A 78 0.39 -1.35 10.28
N ARG A 79 0.40 -2.66 10.06
CA ARG A 79 1.24 -3.29 9.02
C ARG A 79 0.38 -3.93 7.95
N PHE A 80 0.82 -3.80 6.72
CA PHE A 80 0.19 -4.43 5.56
C PHE A 80 1.26 -5.10 4.71
N ILE A 81 0.90 -6.20 4.06
CA ILE A 81 1.71 -6.76 2.97
C ILE A 81 1.15 -6.29 1.64
N PHE A 82 2.01 -6.08 0.65
CA PHE A 82 1.57 -5.72 -0.70
C PHE A 82 2.31 -6.48 -1.79
N THR A 83 1.65 -6.59 -2.93
CA THR A 83 2.18 -7.05 -4.22
C THR A 83 1.79 -6.05 -5.31
N GLU A 84 2.23 -6.28 -6.53
CA GLU A 84 1.72 -5.56 -7.70
C GLU A 84 0.20 -5.78 -7.92
N HIS A 85 -0.41 -6.78 -7.27
CA HIS A 85 -1.83 -7.11 -7.43
C HIS A 85 -2.73 -6.64 -6.29
N GLY A 86 -2.20 -6.01 -5.24
CA GLY A 86 -3.01 -5.57 -4.10
C GLY A 86 -2.26 -5.61 -2.77
N PHE A 87 -3.01 -5.55 -1.68
CA PHE A 87 -2.46 -5.54 -0.33
C PHE A 87 -3.39 -6.18 0.69
N GLU A 88 -2.87 -6.63 1.82
CA GLU A 88 -3.63 -7.21 2.92
C GLU A 88 -3.10 -6.75 4.27
N CYS A 89 -3.97 -6.66 5.29
CA CYS A 89 -3.58 -6.32 6.65
C CYS A 89 -2.79 -7.49 7.27
N LEU A 90 -1.60 -7.22 7.78
CA LEU A 90 -0.73 -8.26 8.33
C LEU A 90 -1.32 -8.88 9.60
N ASP A 91 -1.95 -8.07 10.45
CA ASP A 91 -2.54 -8.57 11.69
C ASP A 91 -3.75 -9.47 11.44
N ASP A 92 -4.49 -9.26 10.34
CA ASP A 92 -5.58 -10.15 9.93
C ASP A 92 -5.05 -11.50 9.41
N LEU A 93 -3.91 -11.48 8.71
CA LEU A 93 -3.25 -12.69 8.21
C LEU A 93 -2.67 -13.56 9.33
N LEU A 94 -2.14 -12.95 10.38
CA LEU A 94 -1.55 -13.66 11.52
C LEU A 94 -2.58 -14.26 12.48
N ARG A 95 -3.86 -13.92 12.32
CA ARG A 95 -4.99 -14.47 13.08
C ARG A 95 -5.62 -15.70 12.43
N LEU A 96 -5.15 -16.07 11.23
CA LEU A 96 -5.49 -17.32 10.55
C LEU A 96 -4.68 -18.49 11.14
#